data_AF-A0A962U8R3-F1
#
_entry.id   AF-A0A962U8R3-F1
#
_cell.length_a   1.000
_cell.length_b   1.000
_cell.length_c   1.000
_cell.angle_alpha   90.00
_cell.angle_beta   90.00
_cell.angle_gamma   90.00
#
_symmetry.space_group_name_H-M   'P 1'
#
loop_
_entity.id
_entity.type
_entity.pdbx_description
1 polymer ?
#
loop_
_entity_poly.entity_id
_entity_poly.type
_entity_poly.pdbx_seq_one_letter_code
_entity_poly.pdbx_strand_id
1 'polypeptide(L)'
;MIRTIALLCLLLPAVASAVICKSVEPDGSVSYTDVPEGECAQRVILPDYSRYEPRPIDYPPGGDGANPQGVAKPFERYRSMQITAPQNNGVERSNEGRIGVVIALDPNLQPGHLVKLTLDGRAVQGGFDGVAIEISGVDRGTHTLRASVVDPAGKQLIAAKPVRFTLRKVGIYDSNAEAPDKPDPSKPDPGYPADPTPPDYGAKPGTGYAPKPGTNYGPAAPPNYKPKPNSGYAPKQ
;
A
#
# COMPACT_ATOMS: atom_id res chain seq x y z
N MET A 1 50.12 14.63 -43.11
CA MET A 1 49.60 13.38 -43.73
C MET A 1 49.39 12.26 -42.72
N ILE A 2 50.30 12.00 -41.76
CA ILE A 2 50.10 10.95 -40.74
C ILE A 2 48.89 11.21 -39.80
N ARG A 3 48.66 12.48 -39.40
CA ARG A 3 47.51 12.86 -38.56
C ARG A 3 46.14 12.69 -39.23
N THR A 4 46.06 12.95 -40.53
CA THR A 4 44.81 12.77 -41.31
C THR A 4 44.52 11.29 -41.56
N ILE A 5 45.55 10.45 -41.71
CA ILE A 5 45.41 8.99 -41.82
C ILE A 5 44.97 8.38 -40.48
N ALA A 6 45.54 8.85 -39.36
CA ALA A 6 45.15 8.39 -38.02
C ALA A 6 43.68 8.76 -37.69
N LEU A 7 43.21 9.93 -38.09
CA LEU A 7 41.80 10.32 -37.92
C LEU A 7 40.86 9.50 -38.82
N LEU A 8 41.29 9.18 -40.04
CA LEU A 8 40.51 8.35 -40.98
C LEU A 8 40.40 6.90 -40.47
N CYS A 9 41.47 6.31 -39.92
CA CYS A 9 41.44 4.97 -39.33
C CYS A 9 40.59 4.89 -38.03
N LEU A 10 40.46 5.99 -37.27
CA LEU A 10 39.64 6.03 -36.05
C LEU A 10 38.13 6.08 -36.34
N LEU A 11 37.74 6.45 -37.55
CA LEU A 11 36.34 6.55 -38.00
C LEU A 11 35.79 5.25 -38.64
N LEU A 12 36.57 4.15 -38.66
CA LEU A 12 36.21 2.92 -39.39
C LEU A 12 35.32 1.86 -38.69
N PRO A 13 35.00 1.85 -37.36
CA PRO A 13 34.09 0.84 -36.83
C PRO A 13 32.71 1.44 -36.54
N ALA A 14 31.83 1.52 -37.55
CA ALA A 14 30.46 2.01 -37.34
C ALA A 14 29.37 1.28 -38.17
N VAL A 15 29.58 0.00 -38.49
CA VAL A 15 28.54 -0.86 -39.06
C VAL A 15 28.63 -2.25 -38.42
N ALA A 16 28.24 -2.35 -37.15
CA ALA A 16 27.92 -3.62 -36.51
C ALA A 16 26.40 -3.64 -36.28
N SER A 17 25.65 -4.23 -37.21
CA SER A 17 24.26 -4.64 -36.96
C SER A 17 24.28 -6.02 -36.31
N ALA A 18 23.98 -6.07 -35.02
CA ALA A 18 23.82 -7.33 -34.30
C ALA A 18 22.37 -7.81 -34.47
N VAL A 19 22.19 -9.11 -34.71
CA VAL A 19 20.89 -9.75 -34.85
C VAL A 19 20.81 -10.95 -33.90
N ILE A 20 19.61 -11.19 -33.37
CA ILE A 20 19.36 -12.33 -32.50
C ILE A 20 19.28 -13.60 -33.34
N CYS A 21 20.18 -14.54 -33.08
CA CYS A 21 20.28 -15.79 -33.81
C CYS A 21 19.97 -16.97 -32.91
N LYS A 22 19.26 -17.94 -33.47
CA LYS A 22 18.98 -19.23 -32.85
C LYS A 22 19.98 -20.25 -33.38
N SER A 23 20.65 -20.96 -32.50
CA SER A 23 21.45 -22.13 -32.85
C SER A 23 20.90 -23.38 -32.15
N VAL A 24 21.00 -24.53 -32.81
CA VAL A 24 20.62 -25.83 -32.24
C VAL A 24 21.87 -26.69 -32.22
N GLU A 25 22.28 -27.13 -31.04
CA GLU A 25 23.47 -27.92 -30.83
C GLU A 25 23.19 -29.41 -31.14
N PRO A 26 24.22 -30.23 -31.39
CA PRO A 26 24.03 -31.65 -31.76
C PRO A 26 23.32 -32.50 -30.70
N ASP A 27 23.32 -32.07 -29.44
CA ASP A 27 22.59 -32.69 -28.33
C ASP A 27 21.11 -32.28 -28.29
N GLY A 28 20.66 -31.44 -29.22
CA GLY A 28 19.29 -30.94 -29.34
C GLY A 28 19.01 -29.70 -28.49
N SER A 29 20.00 -29.15 -27.78
CA SER A 29 19.82 -27.91 -27.02
C SER A 29 19.75 -26.68 -27.95
N VAL A 30 19.05 -25.63 -27.50
CA VAL A 30 18.80 -24.42 -28.29
C VAL A 30 19.34 -23.21 -27.55
N SER A 31 20.21 -22.43 -28.19
CA SER A 31 20.78 -21.21 -27.65
C SER A 31 20.45 -20.00 -28.52
N TYR A 32 20.29 -18.83 -27.88
CA TYR A 32 20.02 -17.55 -28.53
C TYR A 32 21.15 -16.57 -28.23
N THR A 33 21.81 -16.08 -29.27
CA THR A 33 22.98 -15.18 -29.13
C THR A 33 22.84 -14.00 -30.09
N ASP A 34 23.34 -12.84 -29.67
CA ASP A 34 23.42 -11.65 -30.52
C ASP A 34 24.74 -11.68 -31.29
N VAL A 35 24.68 -11.89 -32.61
CA VAL A 35 25.86 -12.02 -33.49
C VAL A 35 25.74 -11.08 -34.69
N PRO A 36 26.85 -10.71 -35.34
CA PRO A 36 26.81 -9.94 -36.58
C PRO A 36 25.93 -10.64 -37.63
N GLU A 37 25.19 -9.86 -38.43
CA GLU A 37 24.20 -10.38 -39.38
C GLU A 37 24.74 -11.46 -40.35
N GLY A 38 26.01 -11.35 -40.77
CA GLY A 38 26.65 -12.31 -41.67
C GLY A 38 26.97 -13.68 -41.05
N GLU A 39 26.96 -13.80 -39.72
CA GLU A 39 27.28 -15.04 -38.99
C GLU A 39 26.01 -15.79 -38.53
N CYS A 40 24.83 -15.24 -38.83
CA CYS A 40 23.55 -15.75 -38.38
C CYS A 40 22.97 -16.82 -39.31
N ALA A 41 23.05 -18.10 -38.92
CA ALA A 41 22.40 -19.17 -39.67
C ALA A 41 20.86 -19.09 -39.64
N GLN A 42 20.27 -18.71 -38.50
CA GLN A 42 18.82 -18.53 -38.35
C GLN A 42 18.50 -17.30 -37.51
N ARG A 43 18.10 -16.23 -38.21
CA ARG A 43 17.67 -14.98 -37.58
C ARG A 43 16.30 -15.14 -36.91
N VAL A 44 16.19 -14.61 -35.70
CA VAL A 44 14.95 -14.58 -34.92
C VAL A 44 14.36 -13.17 -35.01
N ILE A 45 13.18 -13.07 -35.63
CA ILE A 45 12.39 -11.85 -35.60
C ILE A 45 11.48 -11.95 -34.37
N LEU A 46 11.67 -11.05 -33.40
CA LEU A 46 10.78 -11.00 -32.25
C LEU A 46 9.43 -10.44 -32.71
N PRO A 47 8.32 -11.06 -32.28
CA PRO A 47 7.02 -10.43 -32.45
C PRO A 47 6.99 -9.11 -31.70
N ASP A 48 6.15 -8.19 -32.16
CA ASP A 48 5.90 -6.96 -31.41
C ASP A 48 5.43 -7.31 -30.00
N TYR A 49 5.88 -6.55 -29.01
CA TYR A 49 5.51 -6.82 -27.63
C TYR A 49 4.02 -6.54 -27.46
N SER A 50 3.34 -7.37 -26.68
CA SER A 50 1.93 -7.15 -26.38
C SER A 50 1.78 -5.87 -25.56
N ARG A 51 1.32 -4.81 -26.22
CA ARG A 51 0.89 -3.56 -25.59
C ARG A 51 -0.60 -3.63 -25.33
N TYR A 52 -0.98 -3.46 -24.07
CA TYR A 52 -2.37 -3.19 -23.74
C TYR A 52 -2.65 -1.73 -24.07
N GLU A 53 -3.56 -1.49 -25.02
CA GLU A 53 -4.12 -0.17 -25.22
C GLU A 53 -5.15 0.07 -24.11
N PRO A 54 -4.99 1.09 -23.26
CA PRO A 54 -5.97 1.39 -22.23
C PRO A 54 -7.33 1.58 -22.88
N ARG A 55 -8.32 0.79 -22.46
CA ARG A 55 -9.69 1.01 -22.93
C ARG A 55 -10.08 2.44 -22.56
N PRO A 56 -10.59 3.26 -23.51
CA PRO A 56 -11.20 4.53 -23.18
C PRO A 56 -12.27 4.27 -22.13
N ILE A 57 -12.07 4.80 -20.94
CA ILE A 57 -13.13 4.90 -19.96
C ILE A 57 -14.02 6.03 -20.43
N ASP A 58 -15.21 5.67 -20.93
CA ASP A 58 -16.29 6.63 -21.12
C ASP A 58 -16.66 7.15 -19.73
N TYR A 59 -16.04 8.27 -19.35
CA TYR A 59 -16.54 9.04 -18.22
C TYR A 59 -17.94 9.51 -18.62
N PRO A 60 -19.01 9.11 -17.92
CA PRO A 60 -20.27 9.81 -18.08
C PRO A 60 -19.99 11.30 -17.80
N PRO A 61 -20.50 12.24 -18.63
CA PRO A 61 -20.38 13.64 -18.30
C PRO A 61 -21.11 13.87 -16.98
N GLY A 62 -20.34 14.14 -15.91
CA GLY A 62 -20.90 14.34 -14.57
C GLY A 62 -20.59 13.21 -13.60
N GLY A 63 -19.31 13.08 -13.27
CA GLY A 63 -18.85 12.50 -12.00
C GLY A 63 -18.30 13.57 -11.06
N ASP A 64 -18.64 14.84 -11.27
CA ASP A 64 -18.52 15.82 -10.22
C ASP A 64 -19.50 15.41 -9.13
N GLY A 65 -19.00 15.04 -7.96
CA GLY A 65 -19.76 15.13 -6.71
C GLY A 65 -20.14 16.59 -6.36
N ALA A 66 -20.25 17.48 -7.34
CA ALA A 66 -20.89 18.76 -7.22
C ALA A 66 -22.39 18.53 -7.37
N ASN A 67 -23.07 18.44 -6.24
CA ASN A 67 -24.49 18.72 -6.15
C ASN A 67 -24.80 20.02 -6.94
N PRO A 68 -25.56 19.97 -8.06
CA PRO A 68 -25.92 21.17 -8.80
C PRO A 68 -27.14 21.81 -8.14
N GLN A 69 -26.97 22.28 -6.89
CA GLN A 69 -27.91 23.16 -6.18
C GLN A 69 -27.11 23.99 -5.17
N GLY A 70 -26.39 24.96 -5.70
CA GLY A 70 -25.76 26.01 -4.93
C GLY A 70 -24.93 26.85 -5.86
N VAL A 71 -25.30 28.11 -6.05
CA VAL A 71 -24.42 29.10 -6.68
C VAL A 71 -23.06 28.97 -5.99
N ALA A 72 -22.05 28.49 -6.70
CA ALA A 72 -20.72 28.30 -6.15
C ALA A 72 -20.25 29.68 -5.66
N LYS A 73 -20.24 29.86 -4.33
CA LYS A 73 -19.76 31.09 -3.74
C LYS A 73 -18.33 31.32 -4.23
N PRO A 74 -17.97 32.54 -4.65
CA PRO A 74 -16.59 32.86 -5.00
C PRO A 74 -15.64 32.35 -3.91
N PHE A 75 -14.53 31.74 -4.32
CA PHE A 75 -13.51 31.31 -3.37
C PHE A 75 -12.91 32.54 -2.69
N GLU A 76 -13.14 32.68 -1.38
CA GLU A 76 -12.54 33.76 -0.58
C GLU A 76 -11.26 33.29 0.11
N ARG A 77 -11.35 32.15 0.80
CA ARG A 77 -10.26 31.56 1.60
C ARG A 77 -10.58 30.12 2.01
N TYR A 78 -9.54 29.40 2.44
CA TYR A 78 -9.71 28.15 3.18
C TYR A 78 -10.25 28.41 4.58
N ARG A 79 -11.22 27.58 4.99
CA ARG A 79 -11.87 27.61 6.30
C ARG A 79 -11.26 26.60 7.25
N SER A 80 -10.95 25.39 6.77
CA SER A 80 -10.36 24.36 7.60
C SER A 80 -9.42 23.45 6.80
N MET A 81 -8.42 22.91 7.48
CA MET A 81 -7.47 21.94 6.96
C MET A 81 -7.08 20.97 8.08
N GLN A 82 -7.15 19.67 7.82
CA GLN A 82 -6.80 18.63 8.78
C GLN A 82 -6.16 17.43 8.08
N ILE A 83 -5.07 16.91 8.64
CA ILE A 83 -4.51 15.62 8.23
C ILE A 83 -5.37 14.53 8.87
N THR A 84 -6.01 13.69 8.04
CA THR A 84 -6.88 12.58 8.48
C THR A 84 -6.15 11.23 8.45
N ALA A 85 -5.14 11.09 7.59
CA ALA A 85 -4.19 9.99 7.60
C ALA A 85 -2.76 10.55 7.40
N PRO A 86 -1.75 10.06 8.12
CA PRO A 86 -1.83 9.11 9.25
C PRO A 86 -2.64 9.68 10.43
N GLN A 87 -3.14 8.80 11.30
CA GLN A 87 -3.82 9.23 12.52
C GLN A 87 -2.84 9.82 13.54
N ASN A 88 -3.29 10.77 14.35
CA ASN A 88 -2.46 11.33 15.40
C ASN A 88 -2.16 10.29 16.49
N ASN A 89 -0.88 10.12 16.78
CA ASN A 89 -0.24 9.04 17.53
C ASN A 89 -0.54 7.63 16.98
N GLY A 90 -0.94 7.53 15.71
CA GLY A 90 -1.19 6.27 15.01
C GLY A 90 0.10 5.50 14.70
N VAL A 91 -0.07 4.23 14.33
CA VAL A 91 1.02 3.35 13.93
C VAL A 91 0.81 2.93 12.48
N GLU A 92 1.73 3.35 11.63
CA GLU A 92 1.79 2.94 10.22
C GLU A 92 2.75 1.76 10.07
N ARG A 93 2.44 0.83 9.17
CA ARG A 93 3.30 -0.32 8.85
C ARG A 93 3.67 -0.29 7.38
N SER A 94 4.96 -0.14 7.10
CA SER A 94 5.46 -0.07 5.72
C SER A 94 6.96 -0.36 5.67
N ASN A 95 7.33 -1.54 5.16
CA ASN A 95 8.74 -1.93 5.02
C ASN A 95 9.50 -1.02 4.04
N GLU A 96 8.81 -0.56 3.01
CA GLU A 96 9.35 0.31 1.96
C GLU A 96 9.39 1.79 2.39
N GLY A 97 8.84 2.13 3.56
CA GLY A 97 8.79 3.52 4.03
C GLY A 97 7.82 4.39 3.22
N ARG A 98 6.79 3.80 2.63
CA ARG A 98 5.68 4.49 1.98
C ARG A 98 4.56 4.77 2.96
N ILE A 99 4.12 6.02 3.06
CA ILE A 99 3.03 6.47 3.93
C ILE A 99 2.01 7.25 3.10
N GLY A 100 0.74 6.85 3.20
CA GLY A 100 -0.36 7.60 2.64
C GLY A 100 -0.75 8.76 3.55
N VAL A 101 -0.72 9.98 3.00
CA VAL A 101 -1.16 11.21 3.65
C VAL A 101 -2.49 11.63 3.03
N VAL A 102 -3.53 11.77 3.85
CA VAL A 102 -4.85 12.24 3.42
C VAL A 102 -5.21 13.49 4.21
N ILE A 103 -5.70 14.50 3.51
CA ILE A 103 -6.04 15.82 4.06
C ILE A 103 -7.51 16.11 3.80
N ALA A 104 -8.26 16.42 4.86
CA ALA A 104 -9.56 17.07 4.75
C ALA A 104 -9.34 18.59 4.62
N LEU A 105 -9.87 19.20 3.57
CA LEU A 105 -9.73 20.62 3.25
C LEU A 105 -11.09 21.19 2.87
N ASP A 106 -11.43 22.36 3.43
CA ASP A 106 -12.69 23.05 3.14
C ASP A 106 -12.43 24.54 2.82
N PRO A 107 -12.88 25.06 1.66
CA PRO A 107 -13.40 24.32 0.50
C PRO A 107 -12.31 23.48 -0.17
N ASN A 108 -12.66 22.73 -1.22
CA ASN A 108 -11.71 21.92 -1.99
C ASN A 108 -10.50 22.73 -2.46
N LEU A 109 -9.38 22.04 -2.70
CA LEU A 109 -8.16 22.65 -3.20
C LEU A 109 -8.47 23.41 -4.51
N GLN A 110 -7.98 24.64 -4.61
CA GLN A 110 -8.30 25.51 -5.74
C GLN A 110 -7.26 25.32 -6.83
N PRO A 111 -7.62 25.49 -8.11
CA PRO A 111 -6.67 25.41 -9.20
C PRO A 111 -5.46 26.34 -8.99
N GLY A 112 -4.25 25.81 -9.21
CA GLY A 112 -2.99 26.54 -9.02
C GLY A 112 -2.49 26.63 -7.58
N HIS A 113 -3.28 26.25 -6.58
CA HIS A 113 -2.79 26.11 -5.20
C HIS A 113 -2.19 24.72 -5.00
N LEU A 114 -1.15 24.64 -4.16
CA LEU A 114 -0.42 23.39 -3.91
C LEU A 114 -0.38 23.09 -2.41
N VAL A 115 -0.47 21.81 -2.06
CA VAL A 115 -0.15 21.31 -0.74
C VAL A 115 1.36 21.12 -0.63
N LYS A 116 1.96 21.67 0.43
CA LYS A 116 3.33 21.40 0.86
C LYS A 116 3.32 20.59 2.15
N LEU A 117 4.15 19.56 2.18
CA LEU A 117 4.35 18.69 3.34
C LEU A 117 5.73 18.90 3.94
N THR A 118 5.82 18.81 5.27
CA THR A 118 7.09 18.70 5.98
C THR A 118 7.04 17.51 6.93
N LEU A 119 8.11 16.72 6.94
CA LEU A 119 8.30 15.58 7.83
C LEU A 119 9.51 15.89 8.72
N ASP A 120 9.31 15.92 10.04
CA ASP A 120 10.34 16.25 11.03
C ASP A 120 11.05 17.59 10.75
N GLY A 121 10.30 18.56 10.23
CA GLY A 121 10.80 19.87 9.85
C GLY A 121 11.52 19.93 8.51
N ARG A 122 11.70 18.80 7.82
CA ARG A 122 12.27 18.75 6.46
C ARG A 122 11.15 18.79 5.43
N ALA A 123 11.31 19.60 4.39
CA ALA A 123 10.36 19.62 3.28
C ALA A 123 10.36 18.29 2.55
N VAL A 124 9.16 17.72 2.36
CA VAL A 124 8.96 16.66 1.38
C VAL A 124 9.08 17.29 0.01
N GLN A 125 9.80 16.66 -0.91
CA GLN A 125 10.00 17.24 -2.24
C GLN A 125 8.68 17.32 -3.02
N GLY A 126 8.50 18.43 -3.74
CA GLY A 126 7.33 18.70 -4.57
C GLY A 126 6.29 19.62 -3.94
N GLY A 127 5.29 19.96 -4.74
CA GLY A 127 4.03 20.56 -4.31
C GLY A 127 2.91 19.78 -4.97
N PHE A 128 1.89 19.41 -4.18
CA PHE A 128 0.88 18.46 -4.61
C PHE A 128 -0.43 19.20 -4.92
N ASP A 129 -1.01 18.93 -6.08
CA ASP A 129 -2.29 19.45 -6.56
C ASP A 129 -3.48 18.59 -6.09
N GLY A 130 -3.25 17.69 -5.13
CA GLY A 130 -4.26 16.83 -4.52
C GLY A 130 -4.13 16.76 -3.00
N VAL A 131 -5.16 16.20 -2.36
CA VAL A 131 -5.24 16.03 -0.90
C VAL A 131 -4.91 14.61 -0.43
N ALA A 132 -4.70 13.68 -1.36
CA ALA A 132 -4.19 12.33 -1.10
C ALA A 132 -2.80 12.22 -1.72
N ILE A 133 -1.79 12.03 -0.88
CA ILE A 133 -0.37 12.13 -1.24
C ILE A 133 0.35 10.93 -0.66
N GLU A 134 1.18 10.24 -1.45
CA GLU A 134 2.09 9.23 -0.93
C GLU A 134 3.48 9.85 -0.70
N ILE A 135 4.01 9.70 0.51
CA ILE A 135 5.40 10.03 0.80
C ILE A 135 6.20 8.73 0.91
N SER A 136 7.41 8.72 0.36
CA SER A 136 8.30 7.56 0.33
C SER A 136 9.61 7.85 1.06
N GLY A 137 10.38 6.81 1.36
CA GLY A 137 11.68 6.95 2.03
C GLY A 137 11.56 7.35 3.50
N VAL A 138 10.42 7.09 4.15
CA VAL A 138 10.25 7.32 5.59
C VAL A 138 10.98 6.23 6.37
N ASP A 139 11.81 6.65 7.32
CA ASP A 139 12.54 5.75 8.22
C ASP A 139 11.63 5.18 9.31
N ARG A 140 12.05 4.08 9.95
CA ARG A 140 11.30 3.56 11.09
C ARG A 140 11.39 4.53 12.27
N GLY A 141 10.35 4.60 13.09
CA GLY A 141 10.33 5.42 14.31
C GLY A 141 9.17 6.39 14.35
N THR A 142 9.23 7.36 15.25
CA THR A 142 8.19 8.37 15.43
C THR A 142 8.53 9.63 14.63
N HIS A 143 7.58 10.08 13.83
CA HIS A 143 7.70 11.24 12.95
C HIS A 143 6.61 12.26 13.23
N THR A 144 6.88 13.53 12.91
CA THR A 144 5.93 14.63 12.96
C THR A 144 5.68 15.15 11.54
N LEU A 145 4.46 14.99 11.06
CA LEU A 145 3.99 15.47 9.78
C LEU A 145 3.28 16.81 9.93
N ARG A 146 3.56 17.75 9.03
CA ARG A 146 2.81 18.99 8.87
C ARG A 146 2.43 19.19 7.41
N ALA A 147 1.28 19.82 7.19
CA ALA A 147 0.77 20.13 5.86
C ALA A 147 0.29 21.58 5.81
N SER A 148 0.52 22.24 4.68
CA SER A 148 0.07 23.60 4.40
C SER A 148 -0.34 23.75 2.95
N VAL A 149 -1.32 24.60 2.67
CA VAL A 149 -1.63 25.01 1.30
C VAL A 149 -0.92 26.32 0.99
N VAL A 150 -0.29 26.40 -0.18
CA VAL A 150 0.38 27.60 -0.69
C VAL A 150 -0.23 28.04 -2.03
N ASP A 151 -0.17 29.34 -2.29
CA ASP A 151 -0.52 29.93 -3.59
C ASP A 151 0.63 29.75 -4.62
N PRO A 152 0.43 30.14 -5.91
CA PRO A 152 1.48 30.06 -6.93
C PRO A 152 2.73 30.89 -6.61
N ALA A 153 2.61 31.93 -5.77
CA ALA A 153 3.73 32.74 -5.30
C ALA A 153 4.46 32.11 -4.10
N GLY A 154 3.98 30.96 -3.61
CA GLY A 154 4.54 30.23 -2.47
C GLY A 154 4.11 30.75 -1.10
N LYS A 155 3.14 31.68 -1.03
CA LYS A 155 2.61 32.19 0.24
C LYS A 155 1.67 31.15 0.86
N GLN A 156 1.86 30.88 2.14
CA GLN A 156 0.98 29.99 2.91
C GLN A 156 -0.41 30.61 3.09
N LEU A 157 -1.44 29.87 2.68
CA LEU A 157 -2.85 30.25 2.80
C LEU A 157 -3.53 29.65 4.03
N ILE A 158 -3.20 28.39 4.36
CA ILE A 158 -3.68 27.68 5.56
C ILE A 158 -2.69 26.57 5.94
N ALA A 159 -2.69 26.15 7.20
CA ALA A 159 -1.92 25.01 7.68
C ALA A 159 -2.78 24.11 8.59
N ALA A 160 -2.53 22.80 8.51
CA ALA A 160 -3.13 21.82 9.40
C ALA A 160 -2.41 21.79 10.75
N LYS A 161 -3.08 21.25 11.78
CA LYS A 161 -2.41 20.87 13.03
C LYS A 161 -1.38 19.76 12.74
N PRO A 162 -0.18 19.81 13.33
CA PRO A 162 0.81 18.74 13.20
C PRO A 162 0.26 17.41 13.71
N VAL A 163 0.60 16.33 13.00
CA VAL A 163 0.27 14.95 13.36
C VAL A 163 1.56 14.22 13.69
N ARG A 164 1.59 13.55 14.83
CA ARG A 164 2.70 12.64 15.19
C ARG A 164 2.27 11.22 14.87
N PHE A 165 3.10 10.41 14.24
CA PHE A 165 2.79 8.99 13.97
C PHE A 165 4.06 8.15 14.11
N THR A 166 3.90 6.83 14.24
CA THR A 166 5.03 5.90 14.33
C THR A 166 5.04 4.95 13.14
N LEU A 167 6.10 4.95 12.35
CA LEU A 167 6.34 3.94 11.32
C LEU A 167 7.04 2.72 11.90
N ARG A 168 6.44 1.54 11.69
CA ARG A 168 7.05 0.23 11.95
C ARG A 168 7.39 -0.46 10.63
N LYS A 169 8.58 -1.04 10.58
CA LYS A 169 9.01 -2.00 9.56
C LYS A 169 9.05 -3.37 10.24
N VAL A 170 8.49 -4.40 9.61
CA VAL A 170 8.59 -5.77 10.13
C VAL A 170 9.93 -6.37 9.68
N GLY A 171 10.66 -6.94 10.63
CA GLY A 171 11.87 -7.70 10.38
C GLY A 171 11.57 -9.14 9.99
N ILE A 172 12.55 -9.80 9.36
CA ILE A 172 12.48 -11.22 8.97
C ILE A 172 12.32 -12.16 10.19
N TYR A 173 12.65 -11.68 11.39
CA TYR A 173 12.50 -12.42 12.64
C TYR A 173 11.18 -12.09 13.38
N ASP A 174 10.44 -11.05 12.99
CA ASP A 174 9.19 -10.67 13.66
C ASP A 174 8.06 -11.68 13.37
N SER A 175 8.18 -12.48 12.30
CA SER A 175 7.24 -13.55 11.96
C SER A 175 7.53 -14.88 12.66
N ASN A 176 8.71 -15.04 13.28
CA ASN A 176 9.12 -16.24 14.01
C ASN A 176 8.99 -16.09 15.54
N ALA A 177 8.38 -15.00 16.03
CA ALA A 177 7.99 -14.94 17.42
C ALA A 177 6.89 -15.99 17.65
N GLU A 178 7.28 -17.12 18.25
CA GLU A 178 6.36 -18.15 18.74
C GLU A 178 5.21 -17.44 19.48
N ALA A 179 3.96 -17.78 19.17
CA ALA A 179 2.85 -17.34 20.00
C ALA A 179 3.21 -17.76 21.45
N PRO A 180 3.01 -16.89 22.46
CA PRO A 180 3.26 -17.30 23.83
C PRO A 180 2.51 -18.61 24.08
N ASP A 181 3.22 -19.60 24.61
CA ASP A 181 2.60 -20.87 24.99
C ASP A 181 1.33 -20.55 25.77
N LYS A 182 0.22 -21.21 25.40
CA LYS A 182 -0.98 -21.12 26.21
C LYS A 182 -0.57 -21.42 27.65
N PRO A 183 -0.96 -20.60 28.64
CA PRO A 183 -0.61 -20.85 30.03
C PRO A 183 -0.95 -22.31 30.35
N ASP A 184 0.07 -23.08 30.71
CA ASP A 184 -0.12 -24.46 31.13
C ASP A 184 -0.96 -24.41 32.41
N PRO A 185 -2.22 -24.88 32.40
CA PRO A 185 -3.08 -24.80 33.58
C PRO A 185 -2.53 -25.63 34.76
N SER A 186 -1.52 -26.48 34.53
CA SER A 186 -0.84 -27.25 35.57
C SER A 186 0.39 -26.55 36.18
N LYS A 187 0.82 -25.42 35.63
CA LYS A 187 1.89 -24.59 36.21
C LYS A 187 1.29 -23.33 36.84
N PRO A 188 1.35 -23.20 38.18
CA PRO A 188 1.01 -21.94 38.84
C PRO A 188 1.89 -20.81 38.30
N ASP A 189 1.28 -19.65 38.08
CA ASP A 189 1.99 -18.44 37.63
C ASP A 189 3.06 -18.06 38.68
N PRO A 190 4.35 -17.89 38.32
CA PRO A 190 5.40 -17.59 39.30
C PRO A 190 5.21 -16.17 39.86
N GLY A 191 4.43 -16.05 40.93
CA GLY A 191 4.15 -14.77 41.57
C GLY A 191 2.90 -14.71 42.45
N TYR A 192 2.00 -15.68 42.35
CA TYR A 192 0.89 -15.79 43.30
C TYR A 192 1.22 -16.79 44.41
N PRO A 193 1.22 -16.41 45.70
CA PRO A 193 1.29 -17.40 46.78
C PRO A 193 0.08 -18.33 46.66
N ALA A 194 0.30 -19.63 46.84
CA ALA A 194 -0.78 -20.59 46.93
C ALA A 194 -1.67 -20.20 48.12
N ASP A 195 -2.88 -19.74 47.83
CA ASP A 195 -3.82 -19.27 48.86
C ASP A 195 -4.14 -20.42 49.82
N PRO A 196 -3.92 -20.28 51.15
CA PRO A 196 -4.22 -21.36 52.08
C PRO A 196 -5.74 -21.42 52.29
N THR A 197 -6.37 -22.42 51.66
CA THR A 197 -7.72 -22.95 51.90
C THR A 197 -8.86 -21.91 51.96
N PRO A 198 -9.83 -21.95 51.02
CA PRO A 198 -11.02 -21.11 51.12
C PRO A 198 -11.76 -21.34 52.44
N PRO A 199 -12.32 -20.30 53.09
CA PRO A 199 -13.14 -20.49 54.29
C PRO A 199 -14.34 -21.40 53.98
N ASP A 200 -14.56 -22.37 54.88
CA ASP A 200 -15.69 -23.31 54.85
C ASP A 200 -17.00 -22.53 55.06
N TYR A 201 -17.68 -22.19 53.97
CA TYR A 201 -19.04 -21.70 54.01
C TYR A 201 -19.98 -22.88 54.25
N GLY A 202 -20.13 -23.25 55.52
CA GLY A 202 -21.04 -24.29 55.97
C GLY A 202 -22.44 -24.16 55.38
N ALA A 203 -22.98 -25.28 54.93
CA ALA A 203 -24.29 -25.36 54.28
C ALA A 203 -25.40 -24.82 55.20
N LYS A 204 -26.19 -23.86 54.69
CA LYS A 204 -27.51 -23.50 55.25
C LYS A 204 -28.61 -24.11 54.36
N PRO A 205 -29.70 -24.67 54.93
CA PRO A 205 -30.62 -25.54 54.18
C PRO A 205 -31.79 -24.80 53.52
N GLY A 206 -32.14 -25.22 52.30
CA GLY A 206 -33.41 -24.96 51.58
C GLY A 206 -33.43 -23.64 50.79
N THR A 207 -33.94 -23.54 49.56
CA THR A 207 -35.02 -24.32 48.93
C THR A 207 -34.82 -24.47 47.41
N GLY A 208 -34.88 -25.73 46.96
CA GLY A 208 -35.60 -26.16 45.76
C GLY A 208 -35.09 -25.73 44.39
N TYR A 209 -34.27 -26.56 43.76
CA TYR A 209 -34.47 -27.02 42.38
C TYR A 209 -33.77 -28.37 42.21
N ALA A 210 -34.53 -29.42 41.88
CA ALA A 210 -33.97 -30.73 41.53
C ALA A 210 -33.49 -30.70 40.07
N PRO A 211 -32.24 -31.10 39.75
CA PRO A 211 -31.78 -31.16 38.37
C PRO A 211 -32.41 -32.37 37.65
N LYS A 212 -32.97 -32.13 36.45
CA LYS A 212 -33.34 -33.21 35.52
C LYS A 212 -32.07 -33.83 34.90
N PRO A 213 -32.00 -35.15 34.70
CA PRO A 213 -30.82 -35.77 34.11
C PRO A 213 -30.79 -35.58 32.59
N GLY A 214 -29.65 -35.09 32.08
CA GLY A 214 -29.22 -35.28 30.70
C GLY A 214 -29.36 -34.07 29.78
N THR A 215 -28.36 -33.19 29.74
CA THR A 215 -27.94 -32.53 28.49
C THR A 215 -26.42 -32.32 28.51
N ASN A 216 -25.77 -32.89 27.51
CA ASN A 216 -24.35 -32.85 27.23
C ASN A 216 -24.00 -31.47 26.65
N TYR A 217 -23.13 -30.68 27.28
CA TYR A 217 -22.66 -29.40 26.74
C TYR A 217 -21.50 -29.65 25.74
N GLY A 218 -21.84 -30.09 24.54
CA GLY A 218 -20.96 -29.98 23.37
C GLY A 218 -21.09 -28.59 22.73
N PRO A 219 -20.03 -28.04 22.12
CA PRO A 219 -20.08 -26.73 21.46
C PRO A 219 -21.08 -26.73 20.29
N ALA A 220 -21.91 -25.69 20.24
CA ALA A 220 -22.94 -25.53 19.22
C ALA A 220 -22.34 -25.31 17.82
N ALA A 221 -22.92 -25.98 16.81
CA ALA A 221 -22.60 -25.77 15.40
C ALA A 221 -23.07 -24.38 14.91
N PRO A 222 -22.36 -23.74 13.97
CA PRO A 222 -22.77 -22.46 13.41
C PRO A 222 -24.06 -22.58 12.56
N PRO A 223 -24.88 -21.51 12.48
CA PRO A 223 -26.14 -21.55 11.74
C PRO A 223 -25.92 -21.58 10.22
N ASN A 224 -26.53 -22.60 9.62
CA ASN A 224 -26.94 -22.80 8.22
C ASN A 224 -26.67 -21.64 7.21
N TYR A 225 -25.55 -21.71 6.48
CA TYR A 225 -25.30 -20.89 5.29
C TYR A 225 -25.98 -21.53 4.06
N LYS A 226 -26.98 -20.85 3.48
CA LYS A 226 -27.54 -21.21 2.17
C LYS A 226 -26.93 -20.32 1.07
N PRO A 227 -26.26 -20.87 0.05
CA PRO A 227 -25.78 -20.07 -1.08
C PRO A 227 -26.96 -19.57 -1.94
N LYS A 228 -26.92 -18.30 -2.36
CA LYS A 228 -27.84 -17.74 -3.37
C LYS A 228 -27.46 -18.28 -4.76
N PRO A 229 -28.43 -18.59 -5.64
CA PRO A 229 -28.12 -19.05 -7.00
C PRO A 229 -27.53 -17.93 -7.86
N ASN A 230 -26.49 -18.29 -8.63
CA ASN A 230 -25.85 -17.45 -9.64
C ASN A 230 -26.87 -17.01 -10.70
N SER A 231 -27.06 -15.70 -10.85
CA SER A 231 -27.70 -15.12 -12.04
C SER A 231 -26.63 -15.00 -13.12
N GLY A 232 -26.64 -15.94 -14.07
CA GLY A 232 -25.74 -15.94 -15.21
C GLY A 232 -26.02 -14.77 -16.15
N TYR A 233 -24.98 -14.05 -16.54
CA TYR A 233 -24.96 -13.29 -17.77
C TYR A 233 -24.99 -14.27 -18.95
N ALA A 234 -26.03 -14.18 -19.79
CA ALA A 234 -26.06 -14.82 -21.09
C ALA A 234 -25.16 -14.06 -22.08
N PRO A 235 -24.44 -14.73 -22.97
CA PRO A 235 -23.74 -14.08 -24.08
C PRO A 235 -24.78 -13.58 -25.11
N LYS A 236 -24.71 -12.29 -25.47
CA LYS A 236 -25.36 -11.77 -26.67
C LYS A 236 -24.56 -12.20 -27.90
N GLN A 237 -25.27 -12.76 -28.88
CA GLN A 237 -24.83 -12.88 -30.27
C GLN A 237 -24.72 -11.50 -30.92
#